data_AF-A0A971NMI4-F1
#
_entry.id   AF-A0A971NMI4-F1
#
_cell.length_a   1.000
_cell.length_b   1.000
_cell.length_c   1.000
_cell.angle_alpha   90.00
_cell.angle_beta   90.00
_cell.angle_gamma   90.00
#
_symmetry.space_group_name_H-M   'P 1'
#
loop_
_entity.id
_entity.type
_entity.pdbx_description
1 polymer ?
#
loop_
_entity_poly.entity_id
_entity_poly.type
_entity_poly.pdbx_seq_one_letter_code
_entity_poly.pdbx_strand_id
1 'polypeptide(L)'
;MEERNAVHAEHIALAKVFSSVWLLGPPLGDELLDLVSHLFSPQEAKLARCLPYYLPRPLKTIARRAKMSPDHVLPLLEAMAERKVIFRSTRGYALLPLIPGMFEYLLADGRDTAWHRRYARLINALFATGYTSR
;
A
#
# COMPACT_ATOMS: atom_id res chain seq x y z
N MET A 1 -6.93 -19.06 -14.52
CA MET A 1 -7.53 -17.73 -14.33
C MET A 1 -7.48 -17.44 -12.84
N GLU A 2 -6.50 -16.66 -12.38
CA GLU A 2 -6.42 -16.32 -10.94
C GLU A 2 -7.56 -15.38 -10.59
N GLU A 3 -8.23 -15.64 -9.47
CA GLU A 3 -9.42 -14.92 -9.03
C GLU A 3 -9.05 -13.49 -8.61
N ARG A 4 -9.65 -12.48 -9.25
CA ARG A 4 -9.47 -11.07 -8.86
C ARG A 4 -10.02 -10.87 -7.46
N ASN A 5 -9.29 -10.12 -6.62
CA ASN A 5 -9.79 -9.78 -5.30
C ASN A 5 -10.99 -8.82 -5.44
N ALA A 6 -11.96 -8.93 -4.52
CA ALA A 6 -13.04 -7.96 -4.47
C ALA A 6 -12.49 -6.54 -4.19
N VAL A 7 -12.89 -5.58 -5.01
CA VAL A 7 -12.51 -4.17 -4.83
C VAL A 7 -13.57 -3.47 -3.98
N HIS A 8 -13.15 -2.89 -2.85
CA HIS A 8 -14.01 -2.18 -1.92
C HIS A 8 -13.79 -0.66 -2.02
N ALA A 9 -14.71 0.13 -1.47
CA ALA A 9 -14.63 1.59 -1.47
C ALA A 9 -13.33 2.13 -0.83
N GLU A 10 -12.83 1.42 0.17
CA GLU A 10 -11.58 1.70 0.87
C GLU A 10 -10.36 1.52 -0.04
N HIS A 11 -10.37 0.48 -0.89
CA HIS A 11 -9.33 0.27 -1.91
C HIS A 11 -9.33 1.40 -2.92
N ILE A 12 -10.50 1.81 -3.42
CA ILE A 12 -10.63 2.93 -4.35
C ILE A 12 -10.09 4.23 -3.73
N ALA A 13 -10.40 4.48 -2.46
CA ALA A 13 -9.94 5.69 -1.79
C ALA A 13 -8.42 5.69 -1.53
N LEU A 14 -7.81 4.54 -1.27
CA LEU A 14 -6.36 4.43 -1.16
C LEU A 14 -5.68 4.48 -2.55
N ALA A 15 -6.28 3.90 -3.58
CA ALA A 15 -5.79 3.99 -4.95
C ALA A 15 -5.73 5.44 -5.44
N LYS A 16 -6.73 6.27 -5.11
CA LYS A 16 -6.71 7.72 -5.36
C LYS A 16 -5.53 8.44 -4.69
N VAL A 17 -5.11 7.96 -3.53
CA VAL A 17 -3.90 8.45 -2.86
C VAL A 17 -2.67 8.07 -3.68
N PHE A 18 -2.56 6.81 -4.10
CA PHE A 18 -1.42 6.34 -4.89
C PHE A 18 -1.36 6.95 -6.29
N SER A 19 -2.49 7.27 -6.90
CA SER A 19 -2.57 7.94 -8.21
C SER A 19 -2.23 9.43 -8.17
N SER A 20 -1.84 9.97 -7.00
CA SER A 20 -1.48 11.38 -6.86
C SER A 20 -0.26 11.71 -7.71
N VAL A 21 -0.36 12.75 -8.54
CA VAL A 21 0.74 13.26 -9.38
C VAL A 21 1.95 13.66 -8.53
N TRP A 22 1.73 14.14 -7.30
CA TRP A 22 2.81 14.50 -6.38
C TRP A 22 3.62 13.29 -5.91
N LEU A 23 3.03 12.09 -5.94
CA LEU A 23 3.71 10.83 -5.63
C LEU A 23 4.25 10.13 -6.87
N LEU A 24 4.31 10.84 -8.02
CA LEU A 24 4.54 10.23 -9.33
C LEU A 24 3.62 9.01 -9.49
N GLY A 25 2.32 9.22 -9.25
CA GLY A 25 1.34 8.14 -9.20
C GLY A 25 0.89 7.63 -10.57
N PRO A 26 0.56 6.34 -10.69
CA PRO A 26 0.00 5.76 -11.92
C PRO A 26 -1.40 6.29 -12.21
N PRO A 27 -1.91 6.12 -13.44
CA PRO A 27 -3.31 6.38 -13.72
C PRO A 27 -4.20 5.57 -12.77
N LEU A 28 -5.29 6.19 -12.31
CA LEU A 28 -6.33 5.46 -11.58
C LEU A 28 -7.08 4.59 -12.60
N GLY A 29 -6.95 3.28 -12.46
CA GLY A 29 -7.56 2.29 -13.34
C GLY A 29 -7.63 0.93 -12.65
N ASP A 30 -8.11 -0.07 -13.39
CA ASP A 30 -8.32 -1.42 -12.86
C ASP A 30 -7.01 -2.06 -12.38
N GLU A 31 -5.90 -1.79 -13.04
CA GLU A 31 -4.57 -2.31 -12.68
C GLU A 31 -4.12 -1.77 -11.31
N LEU A 32 -4.37 -0.49 -11.04
CA LEU A 32 -4.05 0.10 -9.73
C LEU A 32 -4.98 -0.43 -8.64
N LEU A 33 -6.27 -0.62 -8.94
CA LEU A 33 -7.23 -1.16 -7.99
C LEU A 33 -6.93 -2.63 -7.65
N ASP A 34 -6.53 -3.42 -8.65
CA ASP A 34 -6.10 -4.81 -8.46
C ASP A 34 -4.83 -4.88 -7.62
N LEU A 35 -3.86 -4.00 -7.88
CA LEU A 35 -2.66 -3.91 -7.03
C LEU A 35 -3.01 -3.55 -5.59
N VAL A 36 -3.81 -2.50 -5.38
CA VAL A 36 -4.16 -2.04 -4.02
C VAL A 36 -4.96 -3.09 -3.25
N SER A 37 -5.90 -3.77 -3.90
CA SER A 37 -6.71 -4.84 -3.27
C SER A 37 -5.92 -6.13 -3.01
N HIS A 38 -4.79 -6.34 -3.69
CA HIS A 38 -3.84 -7.42 -3.38
C HIS A 38 -2.97 -7.08 -2.17
N LEU A 39 -2.58 -5.81 -2.03
CA LEU A 39 -1.68 -5.33 -0.98
C LEU A 39 -2.36 -5.11 0.37
N PHE A 40 -3.59 -4.60 0.35
CA PHE A 40 -4.31 -4.19 1.55
C PHE A 40 -5.67 -4.86 1.60
N SER A 41 -6.06 -5.37 2.77
CA SER A 41 -7.47 -5.64 3.04
C SER A 41 -8.26 -4.32 3.11
N PRO A 42 -9.61 -4.34 3.06
CA PRO A 42 -10.41 -3.10 3.12
C PRO A 42 -10.15 -2.30 4.40
N GLN A 43 -9.98 -2.99 5.52
CA GLN A 43 -9.69 -2.37 6.81
C GLN A 43 -8.30 -1.73 6.83
N GLU A 44 -7.30 -2.42 6.29
CA GLU A 44 -5.95 -1.89 6.17
C GLU A 44 -5.88 -0.72 5.20
N ALA A 45 -6.61 -0.77 4.09
CA ALA A 45 -6.65 0.33 3.12
C ALA A 45 -7.22 1.61 3.73
N LYS A 46 -8.28 1.46 4.55
CA LYS A 46 -8.86 2.57 5.33
C LYS A 46 -7.82 3.20 6.27
N LEU A 47 -7.02 2.38 6.94
CA LEU A 47 -5.97 2.84 7.87
C LEU A 47 -4.76 3.42 7.14
N ALA A 48 -4.29 2.77 6.08
CA ALA A 48 -3.13 3.18 5.30
C ALA A 48 -3.31 4.58 4.68
N ARG A 49 -4.54 4.95 4.31
CA ARG A 49 -4.89 6.32 3.87
C ARG A 49 -4.63 7.39 4.94
N CYS A 50 -4.56 7.02 6.21
CA CYS A 50 -4.27 7.93 7.32
C CYS A 50 -2.78 8.03 7.63
N LEU A 51 -1.92 7.22 7.00
CA LEU A 51 -0.48 7.25 7.23
C LEU A 51 0.15 8.51 6.64
N PRO A 52 1.21 9.03 7.28
CA PRO A 52 2.05 10.06 6.68
C PRO A 52 2.84 9.47 5.50
N TYR A 53 3.13 10.29 4.48
CA TYR A 53 4.07 9.90 3.43
C TYR A 53 5.50 10.16 3.87
N TYR A 54 6.40 9.23 3.54
CA TYR A 54 7.86 9.26 3.77
C TYR A 54 8.36 9.39 5.21
N LEU A 55 7.74 10.23 6.04
CA LEU A 55 8.16 10.55 7.40
C LEU A 55 7.34 9.76 8.42
N PRO A 56 7.94 8.76 9.09
CA PRO A 56 7.23 7.92 10.05
C PRO A 56 6.65 8.72 11.21
N ARG A 57 5.45 8.34 11.63
CA ARG A 57 4.79 8.91 12.82
C ARG A 57 4.44 7.82 13.82
N PRO A 58 4.42 8.14 15.13
CA PRO A 58 4.14 7.16 16.17
C PRO A 58 2.68 6.70 16.13
N LEU A 59 2.43 5.49 16.66
CA LEU A 59 1.10 4.86 16.76
C LEU A 59 0.02 5.83 17.24
N LYS A 60 0.27 6.56 18.34
CA LYS A 60 -0.70 7.51 18.91
C LYS A 60 -1.17 8.57 17.91
N THR A 61 -0.25 9.08 17.08
CA THR A 61 -0.58 10.08 16.05
C THR A 61 -1.43 9.47 14.94
N ILE A 62 -1.08 8.26 14.50
CA ILE A 62 -1.81 7.54 13.45
C ILE A 62 -3.21 7.15 13.94
N ALA A 63 -3.32 6.55 15.13
CA ALA A 63 -4.59 6.16 15.74
C ALA A 63 -5.54 7.36 15.91
N ARG A 64 -5.02 8.50 16.38
CA ARG A 64 -5.80 9.75 16.47
C ARG A 64 -6.30 10.21 15.10
N ARG A 65 -5.46 10.16 14.06
CA ARG A 65 -5.85 10.55 12.70
C ARG A 65 -6.85 9.57 12.07
N ALA A 66 -6.72 8.29 12.37
CA ALA A 66 -7.63 7.23 11.96
C ALA A 66 -8.95 7.22 12.75
N LYS A 67 -9.03 7.97 13.86
CA LYS A 67 -10.14 7.95 14.82
C LYS A 67 -10.42 6.54 15.34
N MET A 68 -9.37 5.79 15.66
CA MET A 68 -9.40 4.42 16.17
C MET A 68 -8.57 4.30 17.45
N SER A 69 -8.82 3.27 18.26
CA SER A 69 -8.01 3.00 19.45
C SER A 69 -6.61 2.50 19.05
N PRO A 70 -5.54 2.86 19.80
CA PRO A 70 -4.19 2.33 19.55
C PRO A 70 -4.12 0.81 19.53
N ASP A 71 -4.87 0.14 20.41
CA ASP A 71 -4.91 -1.32 20.53
C ASP A 71 -5.48 -2.00 19.29
N HIS A 72 -6.40 -1.33 18.59
CA HIS A 72 -6.95 -1.81 17.33
C HIS A 72 -6.04 -1.50 16.13
N VAL A 73 -5.33 -0.37 16.17
CA VAL A 73 -4.48 0.09 15.08
C VAL A 73 -3.15 -0.67 15.03
N LEU A 74 -2.55 -0.98 16.19
CA LEU A 74 -1.22 -1.58 16.25
C LEU A 74 -1.12 -2.92 15.52
N PRO A 75 -2.02 -3.90 15.72
CA PRO A 75 -1.96 -5.18 15.01
C PRO A 75 -2.02 -5.02 13.49
N LEU A 76 -2.82 -4.07 12.99
CA LEU A 76 -2.93 -3.77 11.55
C LEU A 76 -1.63 -3.17 11.01
N LEU A 77 -1.01 -2.24 11.75
CA LEU A 77 0.27 -1.65 11.36
C LEU A 77 1.39 -2.70 11.33
N GLU A 78 1.46 -3.57 12.33
CA GLU A 78 2.46 -4.63 12.37
C GLU A 78 2.25 -5.64 11.24
N ALA A 79 1.02 -6.06 10.97
CA ALA A 79 0.71 -6.97 9.86
C ALA A 79 1.05 -6.38 8.48
N MET A 80 0.79 -5.09 8.28
CA MET A 80 1.20 -4.39 7.06
C MET A 80 2.72 -4.22 6.96
N ALA A 81 3.39 -3.91 8.08
CA ALA A 81 4.85 -3.74 8.12
C ALA A 81 5.60 -5.06 7.88
N GLU A 82 5.10 -6.17 8.42
CA GLU A 82 5.67 -7.51 8.21
C GLU A 82 5.59 -7.94 6.74
N ARG A 83 4.48 -7.61 6.07
CA ARG A 83 4.32 -7.76 4.62
C ARG A 83 5.03 -6.68 3.81
N LYS A 84 5.65 -5.71 4.49
CA LYS A 84 6.38 -4.58 3.88
C LYS A 84 5.54 -3.74 2.91
N VAL A 85 4.22 -3.72 3.10
CA VAL A 85 3.32 -2.84 2.33
C VAL A 85 3.23 -1.43 2.94
N ILE A 86 3.83 -1.23 4.12
CA ILE A 86 4.11 0.09 4.72
C ILE A 86 5.52 0.09 5.31
N PHE A 87 6.09 1.27 5.53
CA PHE A 87 7.40 1.41 6.15
C PHE A 87 7.30 1.47 7.68
N ARG A 88 8.18 0.74 8.38
CA ARG A 88 8.35 0.76 9.83
C ARG A 88 9.77 1.18 10.21
N SER A 89 9.87 2.06 11.20
CA SER A 89 11.12 2.50 11.81
C SER A 89 10.96 2.67 13.32
N THR A 90 12.04 2.99 14.02
CA THR A 90 12.00 3.38 15.44
C THR A 90 11.14 4.61 15.72
N ARG A 91 10.89 5.46 14.70
CA ARG A 91 10.04 6.66 14.80
C ARG A 91 8.55 6.39 14.50
N GLY A 92 8.20 5.15 14.14
CA GLY A 92 6.85 4.71 13.84
C GLY A 92 6.66 4.28 12.38
N TYR A 93 5.52 4.65 11.79
CA TYR A 93 5.05 4.10 10.51
C TYR A 93 4.78 5.17 9.46
N ALA A 94 5.01 4.84 8.19
CA ALA A 94 4.71 5.69 7.03
C ALA A 94 4.23 4.87 5.83
N LEU A 95 3.48 5.53 4.95
CA LEU A 95 3.17 5.01 3.62
C LEU A 95 4.30 5.40 2.66
N LEU A 96 4.79 4.43 1.90
CA LEU A 96 5.71 4.67 0.80
C LEU A 96 4.91 4.95 -0.48
N PRO A 97 5.40 5.79 -1.40
CA PRO A 97 4.86 5.80 -2.76
C PRO A 97 5.03 4.41 -3.40
N LEU A 98 4.31 4.16 -4.49
CA LEU A 98 4.51 2.93 -5.25
C LEU A 98 5.94 2.88 -5.81
N ILE A 99 6.39 3.95 -6.47
CA ILE A 99 7.73 4.08 -7.05
C ILE A 99 8.25 5.52 -6.92
N PRO A 100 9.51 5.73 -6.49
CA PRO A 100 10.39 4.75 -5.84
C PRO A 100 9.94 4.53 -4.39
N GLY A 101 9.87 3.29 -3.91
CA GLY A 101 9.52 3.02 -2.52
C GLY A 101 9.01 1.61 -2.27
N MET A 102 7.69 1.42 -2.40
CA MET A 102 7.04 0.16 -2.04
C MET A 102 7.50 -1.00 -2.91
N PHE A 103 7.72 -0.74 -4.21
CA PHE A 103 8.19 -1.74 -5.18
C PHE A 103 9.45 -2.46 -4.70
N GLU A 104 10.48 -1.69 -4.38
CA GLU A 104 11.78 -2.19 -3.99
C GLU A 104 11.73 -2.72 -2.55
N TYR A 105 11.05 -2.00 -1.66
CA TYR A 105 11.03 -2.34 -0.23
C TYR A 105 10.38 -3.69 0.04
N LEU A 106 9.27 -3.99 -0.63
CA LEU A 106 8.53 -5.24 -0.45
C LEU A 106 9.36 -6.45 -0.85
N LEU A 107 10.12 -6.35 -1.95
CA LEU A 107 10.93 -7.44 -2.51
C LEU A 107 12.35 -7.53 -1.92
N ALA A 108 12.79 -6.54 -1.13
CA ALA A 108 14.18 -6.42 -0.69
C ALA A 108 14.69 -7.56 0.21
N ASP A 109 13.83 -8.38 0.82
CA ASP A 109 14.26 -9.57 1.59
C ASP A 109 14.36 -10.86 0.78
N GLY A 110 14.08 -10.81 -0.53
CA GLY A 110 14.19 -11.96 -1.42
C GLY A 110 13.09 -13.02 -1.25
N ARG A 111 11.99 -12.72 -0.54
CA ARG A 111 10.86 -13.65 -0.44
C ARG A 111 10.21 -13.88 -1.81
N ASP A 112 10.05 -15.15 -2.17
CA ASP A 112 9.35 -15.60 -3.37
C ASP A 112 8.25 -16.60 -3.02
N THR A 113 7.07 -16.07 -2.70
CA THR A 113 5.85 -16.89 -2.48
C THR A 113 4.85 -16.65 -3.60
N ALA A 114 3.81 -17.48 -3.69
CA ALA A 114 2.72 -17.26 -4.66
C ALA A 114 2.12 -15.83 -4.56
N TRP A 115 2.05 -15.28 -3.35
CA TRP A 115 1.59 -13.90 -3.12
C TRP A 115 2.55 -12.85 -3.74
N HIS A 116 3.87 -13.04 -3.61
CA HIS A 116 4.88 -12.17 -4.21
C HIS A 116 4.89 -12.28 -5.74
N ARG A 117 4.71 -13.49 -6.30
CA ARG A 117 4.59 -13.69 -7.76
C ARG A 117 3.37 -13.01 -8.34
N ARG A 118 2.24 -13.02 -7.60
CA ARG A 118 1.03 -12.28 -7.99
C ARG A 118 1.28 -10.78 -7.95
N TYR A 119 1.91 -10.29 -6.89
CA TYR A 119 2.32 -8.88 -6.77
C TYR A 119 3.20 -8.43 -7.96
N ALA A 120 4.22 -9.21 -8.34
CA ALA A 120 5.09 -8.90 -9.46
C ALA A 120 4.31 -8.82 -10.80
N ARG A 121 3.35 -9.72 -11.03
CA ARG A 121 2.49 -9.68 -12.23
C ARG A 121 1.59 -8.45 -12.26
N LEU A 122 1.00 -8.08 -11.12
CA LEU A 122 0.14 -6.89 -11.00
C LEU A 122 0.91 -5.59 -11.25
N ILE A 123 2.16 -5.50 -10.76
CA ILE A 123 3.01 -4.35 -11.05
C ILE A 123 3.38 -4.28 -12.52
N ASN A 124 3.77 -5.40 -13.13
CA ASN A 124 4.10 -5.40 -14.57
C ASN A 124 2.90 -4.94 -15.41
N ALA A 125 1.68 -5.36 -15.06
CA ALA A 125 0.46 -4.89 -15.70
C ALA A 125 0.27 -3.38 -15.50
N LEU A 126 0.45 -2.88 -14.28
CA LEU A 126 0.38 -1.45 -13.98
C LEU A 126 1.42 -0.63 -14.77
N PHE A 127 2.66 -1.11 -14.88
CA PHE A 127 3.70 -0.46 -15.68
C PHE A 127 3.36 -0.42 -17.18
N ALA A 128 2.77 -1.50 -17.70
CA ALA A 128 2.37 -1.59 -19.09
C ALA A 128 1.30 -0.54 -19.48
N THR A 129 0.63 0.09 -18.51
CA THR A 129 -0.28 1.23 -18.76
C THR A 129 0.43 2.52 -19.18
N GLY A 130 1.77 2.53 -19.25
CA GLY A 130 2.57 3.72 -19.52
C GLY A 130 2.84 4.57 -18.28
N TYR A 131 2.72 3.96 -17.09
CA TYR A 131 2.92 4.60 -15.79
C TYR A 131 4.21 5.47 -15.76
N THR A 132 5.32 4.95 -16.28
CA THR A 132 6.62 5.65 -16.28
C THR A 132 6.98 6.31 -17.61
N SER A 133 6.11 6.23 -18.63
CA SER A 133 6.39 6.70 -19.99
C SER A 133 5.93 8.14 -20.25
N ARG A 134 6.05 9.02 -19.25
CA ARG A 134 5.77 10.45 -19.43
C ARG A 134 6.91 11.17 -20.11
#